data_AF-X1V5L0-F1
#
_entry.id   AF-X1V5L0-F1
#
_cell.length_a   1.000
_cell.length_b   1.000
_cell.length_c   1.000
_cell.angle_alpha   90.00
_cell.angle_beta   90.00
_cell.angle_gamma   90.00
#
_symmetry.space_group_name_H-M   'P 1'
#
loop_
_entity.id
_entity.type
_entity.pdbx_description
1 polymer ?
#
loop_
_entity_poly.entity_id
_entity_poly.type
_entity_poly.pdbx_seq_one_letter_code
_entity_poly.pdbx_strand_id
1 'polypeptide(L)'
;MYYLVLNNWHWFWDTGTTELGGQGVHQLDVMRWALNKRVHPVKIHAVGNCYVHTDSDWEVPNIQHATYEYEDGFLVQMEVRNLYTNTEAGQNVC
;
A
#
# COMPACT_ATOMS: atom_id res chain seq x y z
N MET A 1 -28.62 -7.86 8.41
CA MET A 1 -28.60 -8.83 7.30
C MET A 1 -27.42 -8.43 6.42
N TYR A 2 -26.29 -9.08 6.62
CA TYR A 2 -25.01 -8.76 5.95
C TYR A 2 -25.08 -9.25 4.52
N TYR A 3 -25.33 -8.35 3.58
CA TYR A 3 -25.10 -8.65 2.17
C TYR A 3 -23.58 -8.70 1.98
N LEU A 4 -23.03 -9.90 1.84
CA LEU A 4 -21.70 -10.08 1.26
C LEU A 4 -21.80 -9.65 -0.20
N VAL A 5 -21.57 -8.36 -0.45
CA VAL A 5 -21.36 -7.85 -1.80
C VAL A 5 -20.12 -8.55 -2.33
N LEU A 6 -20.29 -9.33 -3.40
CA LEU A 6 -19.21 -9.98 -4.11
C LEU A 6 -18.15 -8.90 -4.43
N ASN A 7 -16.94 -9.04 -3.87
CA ASN A 7 -15.78 -8.12 -3.92
C ASN A 7 -15.46 -7.26 -2.70
N ASN A 8 -16.24 -7.21 -1.61
CA ASN A 8 -15.81 -6.38 -0.46
C ASN A 8 -14.72 -7.02 0.42
N TRP A 9 -14.36 -8.28 0.18
CA TRP A 9 -13.44 -9.05 1.03
C TRP A 9 -12.07 -8.38 1.22
N HIS A 10 -11.55 -7.65 0.24
CA HIS A 10 -10.21 -7.04 0.34
C HIS A 10 -10.16 -5.78 1.24
N TRP A 11 -11.32 -5.31 1.70
CA TRP A 11 -11.43 -4.15 2.60
C TRP A 11 -11.44 -4.49 4.09
N PHE A 12 -11.49 -5.78 4.43
CA PHE A 12 -11.52 -6.28 5.81
C PHE A 12 -10.15 -6.85 6.20
N TRP A 13 -9.73 -6.67 7.45
CA TRP A 13 -8.42 -7.16 7.91
C TRP A 13 -8.27 -8.67 7.81
N ASP A 14 -9.36 -9.41 8.02
CA ASP A 14 -9.36 -10.88 8.01
C ASP A 14 -9.02 -11.48 6.64
N THR A 15 -9.28 -10.74 5.56
CA THR A 15 -9.19 -11.26 4.19
C THR A 15 -8.43 -10.36 3.21
N GLY A 16 -8.11 -9.12 3.60
CA GLY A 16 -7.40 -8.14 2.78
C GLY A 16 -5.93 -7.97 3.18
N THR A 17 -5.13 -7.41 2.27
CA THR A 17 -3.70 -7.11 2.48
C THR A 17 -3.39 -5.62 2.40
N THR A 18 -4.43 -4.78 2.50
CA THR A 18 -4.41 -3.36 2.10
C THR A 18 -4.04 -3.20 0.61
N GLU A 19 -4.14 -1.98 0.06
CA GLU A 19 -3.65 -1.77 -1.32
C GLU A 19 -2.14 -1.81 -1.47
N LEU A 20 -1.40 -1.59 -0.37
CA LEU A 20 0.05 -1.75 -0.39
C LEU A 20 0.44 -3.22 -0.59
N GLY A 21 -0.30 -4.16 0.01
CA GLY A 21 -0.11 -5.59 -0.21
C GLY A 21 -0.68 -6.10 -1.54
N GLY A 22 -1.76 -5.48 -2.04
CA GLY A 22 -2.37 -5.82 -3.32
C GLY A 22 -1.57 -5.32 -4.52
N GLN A 23 -1.42 -4.01 -4.67
CA GLN A 23 -0.70 -3.39 -5.79
C GLN A 23 0.77 -3.17 -5.45
N GLY A 24 1.05 -2.53 -4.30
CA GLY A 24 2.37 -2.01 -3.96
C GLY A 24 3.51 -3.03 -3.99
N VAL A 25 3.23 -4.31 -3.71
CA VAL A 25 4.22 -5.39 -3.78
C VAL A 25 4.85 -5.54 -5.16
N HIS A 26 4.10 -5.28 -6.23
CA HIS A 26 4.61 -5.35 -7.60
C HIS A 26 5.60 -4.22 -7.89
N GLN A 27 5.28 -2.98 -7.49
CA GLN A 27 6.22 -1.86 -7.65
C GLN A 27 7.46 -2.07 -6.79
N LEU A 28 7.33 -2.64 -5.59
CA LEU A 28 8.47 -2.93 -4.72
C LEU A 28 9.41 -3.96 -5.34
N ASP A 29 8.88 -4.99 -5.99
CA ASP A 29 9.69 -5.99 -6.69
C ASP A 29 10.41 -5.38 -7.91
N VAL A 30 9.72 -4.55 -8.71
CA VAL A 30 10.33 -3.81 -9.82
C VAL A 30 11.46 -2.90 -9.32
N MET A 31 11.27 -2.20 -8.20
CA MET A 31 12.33 -1.38 -7.59
C MET A 31 13.52 -2.23 -7.13
N ARG A 32 13.28 -3.38 -6.48
CA ARG A 32 14.35 -4.30 -6.07
C ARG A 32 15.14 -4.82 -7.26
N TRP A 33 14.44 -5.15 -8.35
CA TRP A 33 15.06 -5.58 -9.59
C TRP A 33 15.92 -4.47 -10.21
N ALA A 34 15.39 -3.25 -10.34
CA ALA A 34 16.11 -2.11 -10.88
C ALA A 34 17.34 -1.71 -10.04
N LEU A 35 17.26 -1.87 -8.72
CA LEU A 35 18.35 -1.60 -7.78
C LEU A 35 19.32 -2.79 -7.60
N ASN A 36 19.10 -3.91 -8.32
CA ASN A 36 19.84 -5.16 -8.17
C ASN A 36 19.92 -5.67 -6.71
N LYS A 37 18.89 -5.40 -5.91
CA LYS A 37 18.79 -5.82 -4.50
C LYS A 37 18.26 -7.26 -4.44
N ARG A 38 19.14 -8.22 -4.15
CA ARG A 38 18.76 -9.65 -3.96
C ARG A 38 18.42 -10.04 -2.53
N VAL A 39 18.40 -9.06 -1.62
CA VAL A 39 18.04 -9.20 -0.21
C VAL A 39 16.71 -8.48 0.06
N HIS A 40 16.13 -8.72 1.23
CA HIS A 40 14.93 -8.03 1.70
C HIS A 40 15.29 -6.89 2.65
N PRO A 41 14.39 -5.91 2.85
CA PRO A 41 14.51 -4.92 3.92
C PRO A 41 14.65 -5.61 5.29
N VAL A 42 15.49 -5.04 6.16
CA VAL A 42 15.71 -5.52 7.53
C VAL A 42 14.80 -4.84 8.54
N LYS A 43 14.23 -3.68 8.19
CA LYS A 43 13.22 -2.97 9.00
C LYS A 43 12.18 -2.35 8.10
N ILE A 44 10.93 -2.41 8.54
CA ILE A 44 9.79 -1.82 7.84
C ILE A 44 8.97 -1.04 8.86
N HIS A 45 8.63 0.19 8.51
CA HIS A 45 7.67 1.00 9.26
C HIS A 45 6.55 1.42 8.32
N ALA A 46 5.31 1.13 8.68
CA ALA A 46 4.14 1.48 7.89
C ALA A 46 3.10 2.16 8.77
N VAL A 47 2.53 3.25 8.25
CA VAL A 47 1.43 3.99 8.87
C VAL A 47 0.39 4.28 7.81
N GLY A 48 -0.87 4.25 8.20
CA GLY A 48 -1.97 4.52 7.28
C GLY A 48 -3.28 4.61 8.03
N ASN A 49 -4.29 5.15 7.36
CA ASN A 49 -5.64 5.21 7.89
C ASN A 49 -6.67 5.25 6.76
N CYS A 50 -7.94 5.12 7.13
CA CYS A 50 -9.09 5.34 6.26
C CYS A 50 -9.62 6.77 6.47
N TYR A 51 -9.43 7.65 5.48
CA TYR A 51 -9.82 9.07 5.59
C TYR A 51 -11.14 9.43 4.89
N VAL A 52 -11.63 8.55 4.03
CA VAL A 52 -12.89 8.65 3.27
C VAL A 52 -13.60 7.30 3.39
N HIS A 53 -14.95 7.29 3.32
CA HIS A 53 -15.78 6.11 3.60
C HIS A 53 -15.75 5.66 5.06
N THR A 54 -15.59 6.61 5.99
CA THR A 54 -15.61 6.36 7.44
C THR A 54 -16.98 5.89 7.97
N ASP A 55 -18.02 6.02 7.15
CA ASP A 55 -19.38 5.53 7.38
C ASP A 55 -19.63 4.13 6.79
N SER A 56 -18.62 3.53 6.14
CA SER A 56 -18.68 2.17 5.58
C SER A 56 -18.02 1.13 6.50
N ASP A 57 -18.23 -0.15 6.18
CA ASP A 57 -17.60 -1.27 6.89
C ASP A 57 -16.12 -1.51 6.49
N TRP A 58 -15.48 -0.55 5.82
CA TRP A 58 -14.09 -0.66 5.36
C TRP A 58 -13.11 -0.51 6.53
N GLU A 59 -12.26 -1.52 6.77
CA GLU A 59 -11.32 -1.55 7.89
C GLU A 59 -9.86 -1.25 7.52
N VAL A 60 -9.40 -1.66 6.33
CA VAL A 60 -8.01 -1.44 5.88
C VAL A 60 -7.75 0.02 5.46
N PRO A 61 -6.52 0.55 5.55
CA PRO A 61 -6.24 1.94 5.16
C PRO A 61 -6.42 2.19 3.66
N ASN A 62 -6.96 3.37 3.30
CA ASN A 62 -7.01 3.86 1.91
C ASN A 62 -5.83 4.78 1.56
N ILE A 63 -5.19 5.38 2.56
CA ILE A 63 -3.89 6.03 2.45
C ILE A 63 -2.92 5.29 3.36
N GLN A 64 -1.81 4.83 2.79
CA GLN A 64 -0.76 4.15 3.52
C GLN A 64 0.61 4.57 3.03
N HIS A 65 1.50 4.82 3.98
CA HIS A 65 2.90 5.16 3.76
C HIS A 65 3.78 4.12 4.44
N ALA A 66 4.75 3.58 3.71
CA ALA A 66 5.68 2.58 4.21
C ALA A 66 7.12 2.95 3.86
N THR A 67 8.01 2.81 4.84
CA THR A 67 9.45 2.90 4.66
C THR A 67 10.10 1.55 4.90
N TYR A 68 11.02 1.20 4.00
CA TYR A 68 11.76 -0.05 3.98
C TYR A 68 13.25 0.27 4.08
N GLU A 69 13.88 -0.22 5.14
CA GLU A 69 15.30 -0.02 5.42
C GLU A 69 16.07 -1.30 5.13
N TYR A 70 17.09 -1.21 4.28
CA TYR A 70 18.01 -2.31 3.97
C TYR A 70 19.23 -2.26 4.90
N GLU A 71 19.92 -3.39 5.04
CA GLU A 71 21.09 -3.53 5.91
C GLU A 71 22.21 -2.52 5.59
N ASP A 72 22.36 -2.14 4.32
CA ASP A 72 23.35 -1.16 3.87
C ASP A 72 22.89 0.30 4.06
N GLY A 73 21.78 0.53 4.76
CA GLY A 73 21.19 1.84 5.02
C GLY A 73 20.39 2.41 3.85
N PHE A 74 20.23 1.65 2.75
CA PHE A 74 19.39 2.08 1.64
C PHE A 74 17.92 2.14 2.09
N LEU A 75 17.22 3.23 1.75
CA LEU A 75 15.82 3.46 2.11
C LEU A 75 14.95 3.46 0.86
N VAL A 76 13.87 2.68 0.90
CA VAL A 76 12.77 2.78 -0.07
C VAL A 76 11.55 3.33 0.66
N GLN A 77 10.91 4.33 0.06
CA GLN A 77 9.62 4.83 0.51
C GLN A 77 8.57 4.47 -0.53
N MET A 78 7.43 3.98 -0.06
CA MET A 78 6.27 3.70 -0.87
C MET A 78 5.04 4.32 -0.24
N GLU A 79 4.19 4.88 -1.09
CA GLU A 79 2.93 5.46 -0.67
C GLU A 79 1.84 5.01 -1.63
N VAL A 80 0.71 4.57 -1.06
CA VAL A 80 -0.52 4.32 -1.80
C VAL A 80 -1.54 5.34 -1.32
N ARG A 81 -2.14 6.06 -2.28
CA ARG A 81 -3.14 7.10 -2.03
C ARG A 81 -4.35 6.82 -2.91
N ASN A 82 -5.23 5.95 -2.45
CA ASN A 82 -6.40 5.50 -3.20
C ASN A 82 -7.55 6.54 -3.19
N LEU A 83 -7.19 7.82 -3.16
CA LEU A 83 -8.06 8.99 -3.16
C LEU A 83 -7.56 9.97 -4.22
N TYR A 84 -8.38 10.95 -4.56
CA TYR A 84 -7.97 11.99 -5.51
C TYR A 84 -6.71 12.73 -5.04
N THR A 85 -5.65 12.62 -5.82
CA THR A 85 -4.40 13.37 -5.62
C THR A 85 -3.98 14.06 -6.92
N ASN A 86 -3.13 15.06 -6.79
CA ASN A 86 -2.53 15.73 -7.94
C ASN A 86 -1.64 14.75 -8.72
N THR A 87 -1.43 15.03 -10.00
CA THR A 87 -0.49 14.27 -10.84
C THR A 87 0.94 14.44 -10.35
N GLU A 88 1.72 13.37 -10.39
CA GLU A 88 3.17 13.41 -10.11
C GLU A 88 3.94 13.04 -11.37
N ALA A 89 4.91 13.88 -11.75
CA ALA A 89 5.69 13.73 -12.99
C ALA A 89 4.83 13.50 -14.26
N GLY A 90 3.63 14.09 -14.32
CA GLY A 90 2.71 13.95 -15.45
C GLY A 90 1.94 12.63 -15.50
N GLN A 91 2.04 11.79 -14.47
CA GLN A 91 1.23 10.59 -14.30
C GLN A 91 0.08 10.86 -13.33
N ASN A 92 -1.10 10.31 -13.64
CA ASN A 92 -2.16 10.19 -12.65
C ASN A 92 -1.69 9.18 -11.60
N VAL A 93 -1.62 9.63 -10.35
CA VAL A 93 -1.28 8.79 -9.21
C VAL A 93 -2.61 8.46 -8.53
N CYS A 94 -2.94 7.20 -8.41
CA CYS A 94 -4.10 6.67 -7.69
C CYS A 94 -3.66 5.43 -6.90
#